data_AF-A0A2A5G7V2-F1
#
_entry.id   AF-A0A2A5G7V2-F1
#
_cell.length_a   1.000
_cell.length_b   1.000
_cell.length_c   1.000
_cell.angle_alpha   90.00
_cell.angle_beta   90.00
_cell.angle_gamma   90.00
#
_symmetry.space_group_name_H-M   'P 1'
#
loop_
_entity.id
_entity.type
_entity.pdbx_description
1 polymer ?
#
loop_
_entity_poly.entity_id
_entity_poly.type
_entity_poly.pdbx_seq_one_letter_code
_entity_poly.pdbx_strand_id
1 'polypeptide(L)'
;MESSSHIEYETETDSFAESGKRLNHLLDQIGFKAERGRVAFFQKYLIERKPETFDGLNYNTVRSWFNNSSPSMIKIDVIISALQESYSFNHNIPQIKTWWKVGGYYPFIDETGIASPTIHDLQKRNEADREKAQFIVMSLVTEVAGEKFNNLTGEDLVRLKDSAVKMSDDFANPFKTTCPSEYLKIAIQNELKSVLNEK
;
A
#
# COMPACT_ATOMS: atom_id res chain seq x y z
N MET A 1 43.42 16.32 6.68
CA MET A 1 42.50 16.58 7.81
C MET A 1 41.14 16.82 7.21
N GLU A 2 40.42 15.73 6.99
CA GLU A 2 39.10 15.77 6.35
C GLU A 2 38.07 16.20 7.39
N SER A 3 37.30 17.23 7.05
CA SER A 3 36.16 17.70 7.82
C SER A 3 35.11 16.60 7.85
N SER A 4 34.91 16.03 9.03
CA SER A 4 33.80 15.14 9.33
C SER A 4 32.51 15.96 9.29
N SER A 5 31.73 15.81 8.22
CA SER A 5 30.37 16.33 8.14
C SER A 5 29.50 15.52 9.09
N HIS A 6 29.30 16.06 10.29
CA HIS A 6 28.20 15.65 11.15
C HIS A 6 26.89 15.97 10.41
N ILE A 7 26.33 14.95 9.77
CA ILE A 7 24.92 14.93 9.43
C ILE A 7 24.19 14.85 10.79
N GLU A 8 23.68 15.98 11.23
CA GLU A 8 22.72 16.05 12.31
C GLU A 8 21.48 15.26 11.87
N TYR A 9 21.32 14.06 12.41
CA TYR A 9 20.03 13.40 12.43
C TYR A 9 19.13 14.25 13.33
N GLU A 10 18.34 15.17 12.75
CA GLU A 10 17.16 15.68 13.43
C GLU A 10 16.37 14.46 13.90
N THR A 11 16.36 14.26 15.21
CA THR A 11 15.81 13.08 15.81
C THR A 11 14.29 13.13 15.63
N GLU A 12 13.73 12.22 14.84
CA GLU A 12 12.30 11.94 14.72
C GLU A 12 11.62 11.63 16.09
N THR A 13 12.34 11.67 17.20
CA THR A 13 11.83 11.40 18.55
C THR A 13 10.73 12.36 19.01
N ASP A 14 10.60 13.55 18.43
CA ASP A 14 9.57 14.53 18.85
C ASP A 14 8.26 14.43 18.05
N SER A 15 8.27 13.76 16.89
CA SER A 15 7.09 13.67 16.01
C SER A 15 5.99 12.75 16.57
N PHE A 16 6.31 11.85 17.50
CA PHE A 16 5.40 10.84 18.04
C PHE A 16 5.24 10.83 19.57
N ALA A 17 5.56 11.94 20.23
CA ALA A 17 5.41 12.06 21.69
C ALA A 17 3.99 11.69 22.17
N GLU A 18 2.97 12.15 21.44
CA GLU A 18 1.56 11.94 21.78
C GLU A 18 1.01 10.62 21.22
N SER A 19 0.18 9.94 22.01
CA SER A 19 -0.45 8.68 21.62
C SER A 19 -1.38 8.80 20.42
N GLY A 20 -2.01 9.96 20.22
CA GLY A 20 -2.84 10.24 19.06
C GLY A 20 -2.05 10.46 17.79
N LYS A 21 -0.86 11.06 17.85
CA LYS A 21 0.06 11.13 16.69
C LYS A 21 0.48 9.72 16.27
N ARG A 22 0.80 8.87 17.24
CA ARG A 22 1.10 7.44 17.00
C ARG A 22 -0.08 6.68 16.40
N LEU A 23 -1.30 6.92 16.87
CA LEU A 23 -2.51 6.33 16.28
C LEU A 23 -2.67 6.77 14.82
N ASN A 24 -2.60 8.07 14.54
CA ASN A 24 -2.73 8.57 13.17
C ASN A 24 -1.68 7.94 12.26
N HIS A 25 -0.43 7.91 12.70
CA HIS A 25 0.66 7.30 11.95
C HIS A 25 0.42 5.81 11.69
N LEU A 26 0.02 5.06 12.71
CA LEU A 26 -0.35 3.64 12.55
C LEU A 26 -1.44 3.47 11.50
N LEU A 27 -2.47 4.31 11.55
CA LEU A 27 -3.57 4.28 10.60
C LEU A 27 -3.10 4.66 9.18
N ASP A 28 -2.17 5.60 9.04
CA ASP A 28 -1.58 5.97 7.75
C ASP A 28 -0.71 4.83 7.17
N GLN A 29 0.07 4.16 8.03
CA GLN A 29 0.92 3.03 7.69
C GLN A 29 0.12 1.85 7.13
N ILE A 30 -1.12 1.65 7.56
CA ILE A 30 -2.00 0.58 7.05
C ILE A 30 -2.98 1.03 5.96
N GLY A 31 -2.95 2.31 5.56
CA GLY A 31 -3.86 2.86 4.56
C GLY A 31 -5.30 3.05 5.06
N PHE A 32 -5.49 3.24 6.37
CA PHE A 32 -6.79 3.55 6.93
C PHE A 32 -7.20 4.99 6.60
N LYS A 33 -8.35 5.14 5.95
CA LYS A 33 -8.91 6.37 5.38
C LYS A 33 -8.54 7.67 6.13
N ALA A 34 -7.84 8.58 5.44
CA ALA A 34 -7.29 9.84 6.00
C ALA A 34 -8.21 11.08 5.88
N GLU A 35 -9.47 10.92 5.45
CA GLU A 35 -10.38 12.04 5.17
C GLU A 35 -10.92 12.76 6.42
N ARG A 36 -11.53 13.94 6.20
CA ARG A 36 -12.33 14.66 7.22
C ARG A 36 -13.34 13.70 7.85
N GLY A 37 -13.32 13.60 9.18
CA GLY A 37 -14.17 12.67 9.93
C GLY A 37 -13.51 11.33 10.25
N ARG A 38 -12.19 11.17 10.07
CA ARG A 38 -11.42 9.96 10.46
C ARG A 38 -11.78 9.40 11.82
N VAL A 39 -11.95 10.24 12.85
CA VAL A 39 -12.38 9.83 14.19
C VAL A 39 -13.74 9.15 14.19
N ALA A 40 -14.73 9.74 13.51
CA ALA A 40 -16.09 9.20 13.43
C ALA A 40 -16.11 7.90 12.59
N PHE A 41 -15.33 7.86 11.52
CA PHE A 41 -15.18 6.66 10.70
C PHE A 41 -14.52 5.52 11.49
N PHE A 42 -13.46 5.81 12.24
CA PHE A 42 -12.79 4.84 13.11
C PHE A 42 -13.70 4.33 14.21
N GLN A 43 -14.47 5.22 14.86
CA GLN A 43 -15.49 4.83 15.83
C GLN A 43 -16.51 3.86 15.21
N LYS A 44 -17.09 4.23 14.07
CA LYS A 44 -18.08 3.40 13.36
C LYS A 44 -17.49 2.05 12.96
N TYR A 45 -16.27 2.04 12.42
CA TYR A 45 -15.55 0.82 12.06
C TYR A 45 -15.41 -0.14 13.25
N LEU A 46 -15.02 0.37 14.42
CA LEU A 46 -14.87 -0.45 15.63
C LEU A 46 -16.20 -1.02 16.13
N ILE A 47 -17.27 -0.22 16.10
CA ILE A 47 -18.62 -0.67 16.49
C ILE A 47 -19.10 -1.78 15.55
N GLU A 48 -18.88 -1.63 14.24
CA GLU A 48 -19.32 -2.61 13.23
C GLU A 48 -18.52 -3.93 13.30
N ARG A 49 -17.21 -3.86 13.60
CA ARG A 49 -16.32 -5.03 13.56
C ARG A 49 -16.24 -5.79 14.88
N LYS A 50 -16.36 -5.09 16.01
CA LYS A 50 -16.23 -5.65 17.36
C LYS A 50 -17.32 -5.10 18.30
N PRO A 51 -18.62 -5.29 17.95
CA PRO A 51 -19.73 -4.78 18.76
C PRO A 51 -19.69 -5.29 20.21
N GLU A 52 -19.21 -6.51 20.44
CA GLU A 52 -19.08 -7.09 21.78
C GLU A 52 -18.17 -6.29 22.73
N THR A 53 -17.22 -5.53 22.17
CA THR A 53 -16.29 -4.70 22.94
C THR A 53 -16.62 -3.21 22.87
N PHE A 54 -17.19 -2.77 21.74
CA PHE A 54 -17.38 -1.35 21.43
C PHE A 54 -18.83 -0.92 21.26
N ASP A 55 -19.81 -1.75 21.62
CA ASP A 55 -21.20 -1.29 21.72
C ASP A 55 -21.28 -0.08 22.67
N GLY A 56 -21.97 0.96 22.22
CA GLY A 56 -22.02 2.26 22.93
C GLY A 56 -20.72 3.06 22.98
N LEU A 57 -19.67 2.70 22.22
CA LEU A 57 -18.43 3.49 22.16
C LEU A 57 -18.71 4.92 21.70
N ASN A 58 -18.44 5.91 22.55
CA ASN A 58 -18.70 7.33 22.27
C ASN A 58 -17.61 7.96 21.41
N TYR A 59 -18.02 8.84 20.49
CA TYR A 59 -17.15 9.69 19.68
C TYR A 59 -16.11 10.44 20.52
N ASN A 60 -16.49 11.01 21.66
CA ASN A 60 -15.56 11.76 22.52
C ASN A 60 -14.43 10.88 23.07
N THR A 61 -14.71 9.62 23.36
CA THR A 61 -13.71 8.64 23.79
C THR A 61 -12.73 8.35 22.67
N VAL A 62 -13.23 8.11 21.45
CA VAL A 62 -12.35 7.89 20.29
C VAL A 62 -11.56 9.15 19.97
N ARG A 63 -12.17 10.32 20.03
CA ARG A 63 -11.49 11.61 19.84
C ARG A 63 -10.34 11.79 20.84
N SER A 64 -10.51 11.35 22.09
CA SER A 64 -9.44 11.43 23.09
C SER A 64 -8.25 10.51 22.73
N TRP A 65 -8.50 9.39 22.05
CA TRP A 65 -7.47 8.49 21.52
C TRP A 65 -6.68 9.09 20.37
N PHE A 66 -7.30 9.95 19.56
CA PHE A 66 -6.63 10.71 18.50
C PHE A 66 -5.88 11.95 19.00
N ASN A 67 -6.03 12.30 20.29
CA ASN A 67 -5.29 13.37 20.94
C ASN A 67 -4.20 12.77 21.83
N ASN A 68 -4.41 12.73 23.16
CA ASN A 68 -3.33 12.49 24.11
C ASN A 68 -3.56 11.27 25.03
N SER A 69 -4.64 10.51 24.81
CA SER A 69 -5.01 9.42 25.72
C SER A 69 -5.17 8.10 24.99
N SER A 70 -4.18 7.21 25.10
CA SER A 70 -4.27 5.87 24.52
C SER A 70 -5.30 5.00 25.27
N PRO A 71 -6.07 4.14 24.57
CA PRO A 71 -6.97 3.19 25.21
C PRO A 71 -6.23 2.21 26.14
N SER A 72 -6.95 1.44 26.95
CA SER A 72 -6.35 0.34 27.73
C SER A 72 -5.69 -0.67 26.79
N MET A 73 -4.68 -1.41 27.28
CA MET A 73 -3.98 -2.40 26.45
C MET A 73 -4.94 -3.45 25.88
N ILE A 74 -5.91 -3.90 26.69
CA ILE A 74 -6.98 -4.82 26.26
C ILE A 74 -7.76 -4.25 25.06
N LYS A 75 -8.10 -2.95 25.09
CA LYS A 75 -8.78 -2.30 23.97
C LYS A 75 -7.88 -2.13 22.75
N ILE A 76 -6.59 -1.83 22.96
CA ILE A 76 -5.59 -1.79 21.89
C ILE A 76 -5.52 -3.15 21.18
N ASP A 77 -5.49 -4.26 21.93
CA ASP A 77 -5.47 -5.60 21.36
C ASP A 77 -6.67 -5.84 20.45
N VAL A 78 -7.89 -5.53 20.93
CA VAL A 78 -9.11 -5.70 20.14
C VAL A 78 -9.14 -4.77 18.92
N ILE A 79 -8.67 -3.52 19.06
CA ILE A 79 -8.59 -2.56 17.95
C ILE A 79 -7.65 -3.06 16.85
N ILE A 80 -6.45 -3.51 17.22
CA ILE A 80 -5.49 -4.01 16.25
C ILE A 80 -6.03 -5.29 15.58
N SER A 81 -6.64 -6.20 16.34
CA SER A 81 -7.31 -7.37 15.77
C SER A 81 -8.43 -7.01 14.80
N ALA A 82 -9.25 -5.98 15.12
CA ALA A 82 -10.29 -5.50 14.22
C ALA A 82 -9.71 -4.88 12.93
N LEU A 83 -8.58 -4.17 13.02
CA LEU A 83 -7.91 -3.60 11.84
C LEU A 83 -7.30 -4.70 10.96
N GLN A 84 -6.71 -5.74 11.56
CA GLN A 84 -6.13 -6.86 10.82
C GLN A 84 -7.15 -7.64 9.96
N GLU A 85 -8.45 -7.52 10.22
CA GLU A 85 -9.50 -8.13 9.38
C GLU A 85 -9.63 -7.46 8.00
N SER A 86 -9.27 -6.19 7.87
CA SER A 86 -9.45 -5.42 6.63
C SER A 86 -8.16 -4.80 6.09
N TYR A 87 -7.09 -4.79 6.88
CA TYR A 87 -5.83 -4.14 6.55
C TYR A 87 -4.65 -5.06 6.83
N SER A 88 -3.70 -5.13 5.90
CA SER A 88 -2.46 -5.89 6.06
C SER A 88 -1.48 -5.14 6.95
N PHE A 89 -0.93 -5.83 7.94
CA PHE A 89 0.17 -5.35 8.76
C PHE A 89 1.44 -6.11 8.37
N ASN A 90 2.44 -5.38 7.90
CA ASN A 90 3.72 -5.96 7.45
C ASN A 90 4.81 -5.89 8.53
N HIS A 91 4.45 -5.51 9.75
CA HIS A 91 5.39 -5.29 10.86
C HIS A 91 4.97 -6.05 12.11
N ASN A 92 5.87 -6.08 13.10
CA ASN A 92 5.67 -6.79 14.35
C ASN A 92 4.50 -6.18 15.18
N ILE A 93 3.41 -6.93 15.25
CA ILE A 93 2.18 -6.51 15.94
C ILE A 93 2.40 -6.19 17.44
N PRO A 94 3.07 -7.04 18.24
CA PRO A 94 3.40 -6.70 19.63
C PRO A 94 4.14 -5.37 19.79
N GLN A 95 5.09 -5.07 18.90
CA GLN A 95 5.83 -3.81 18.92
C GLN A 95 4.93 -2.62 18.56
N ILE A 96 4.07 -2.75 17.55
CA ILE A 96 3.07 -1.73 17.19
C ILE A 96 2.16 -1.40 18.37
N LYS A 97 1.60 -2.41 19.03
CA LYS A 97 0.70 -2.23 20.19
C LYS A 97 1.39 -1.48 21.33
N THR A 98 2.62 -1.89 21.63
CA THR A 98 3.44 -1.28 22.69
C THR A 98 3.80 0.16 22.33
N TRP A 99 4.28 0.39 21.11
CA TRP A 99 4.65 1.70 20.61
C TRP A 99 3.47 2.66 20.65
N TRP A 100 2.28 2.24 20.19
CA TRP A 100 1.09 3.09 20.29
C TRP A 100 0.74 3.46 21.74
N LYS A 101 0.87 2.53 22.69
CA LYS A 101 0.58 2.80 24.10
C LYS A 101 1.59 3.74 24.75
N VAL A 102 2.88 3.40 24.70
CA VAL A 102 3.93 4.03 25.53
C VAL A 102 5.03 4.72 24.74
N GLY A 103 5.16 4.46 23.45
CA GLY A 103 6.13 5.10 22.56
C GLY A 103 7.44 4.33 22.55
N GLY A 104 8.56 5.02 22.40
CA GLY A 104 9.88 4.42 22.34
C GLY A 104 10.22 3.89 20.95
N TYR A 105 10.55 2.60 20.86
CA TYR A 105 11.04 1.99 19.62
C TYR A 105 10.01 2.06 18.48
N TYR A 106 10.42 2.67 17.36
CA TYR A 106 9.58 2.83 16.19
C TYR A 106 9.43 1.49 15.44
N PRO A 107 8.21 0.96 15.26
CA PRO A 107 7.99 -0.42 14.82
C PRO A 107 7.86 -0.57 13.30
N PHE A 108 7.76 0.52 12.54
CA PHE A 108 7.56 0.49 11.08
C PHE A 108 8.90 0.62 10.36
N ILE A 109 9.82 -0.30 10.65
CA ILE A 109 11.08 -0.43 9.94
C ILE A 109 11.08 -1.75 9.15
N ASP A 110 11.81 -1.77 8.04
CA ASP A 110 12.04 -2.96 7.26
C ASP A 110 13.16 -3.83 7.87
N GLU A 111 13.44 -4.98 7.25
CA GLU A 111 14.49 -5.93 7.68
C GLU A 111 15.89 -5.30 7.69
N THR A 112 16.09 -4.19 6.98
CA THR A 112 17.35 -3.46 6.90
C THR A 112 17.45 -2.31 7.90
N GLY A 113 16.39 -2.08 8.69
CA GLY A 113 16.32 -1.02 9.69
C GLY A 113 15.92 0.34 9.13
N ILE A 114 15.44 0.40 7.88
CA ILE A 114 15.01 1.63 7.23
C ILE A 114 13.51 1.83 7.48
N ALA A 115 13.10 3.07 7.77
CA ALA A 115 11.70 3.42 7.95
C ALA A 115 10.88 3.02 6.71
N SER A 116 9.85 2.20 6.93
CA SER A 116 8.99 1.74 5.86
C SER A 116 8.07 2.87 5.38
N PRO A 117 7.97 3.08 4.06
CA PRO A 117 7.06 4.07 3.49
C PRO A 117 5.61 3.71 3.84
N THR A 118 4.77 4.73 4.02
CA THR A 118 3.33 4.49 4.27
C THR A 118 2.67 3.84 3.05
N ILE A 119 1.50 3.22 3.23
CA ILE A 119 0.70 2.71 2.09
C ILE A 119 0.38 3.83 1.08
N HIS A 120 0.17 5.06 1.54
CA HIS A 120 -0.03 6.20 0.63
C HIS A 120 1.22 6.55 -0.17
N ASP A 121 2.40 6.49 0.44
CA ASP A 121 3.67 6.69 -0.28
C ASP A 121 3.90 5.60 -1.33
N LEU A 122 3.56 4.35 -1.00
CA LEU A 122 3.60 3.23 -1.93
C LEU A 122 2.59 3.39 -3.07
N GLN A 123 1.36 3.84 -2.78
CA GLN A 123 0.35 4.11 -3.80
C GLN A 123 0.80 5.23 -4.75
N LYS A 124 1.37 6.31 -4.21
CA LYS A 124 1.88 7.44 -5.01
C LYS A 124 3.08 7.02 -5.86
N ARG A 125 4.00 6.21 -5.32
CA ARG A 125 5.10 5.62 -6.10
C ARG A 125 4.57 4.70 -7.19
N ASN A 126 3.61 3.83 -6.87
CA ASN A 126 2.96 2.95 -7.84
C ASN A 126 2.28 3.75 -8.96
N GLU A 127 1.66 4.89 -8.67
CA GLU A 127 1.07 5.74 -9.71
C GLU A 127 2.15 6.33 -10.64
N ALA A 128 3.23 6.88 -10.08
CA ALA A 128 4.36 7.39 -10.86
C ALA A 128 5.07 6.29 -11.67
N ASP A 129 5.21 5.09 -11.10
CA ASP A 129 5.82 3.94 -11.76
C ASP A 129 4.87 3.33 -12.80
N ARG A 130 3.55 3.42 -12.60
CA ARG A 130 2.53 3.04 -13.58
C ARG A 130 2.54 3.97 -14.78
N GLU A 131 2.73 5.28 -14.57
CA GLU A 131 2.91 6.23 -15.68
C GLU A 131 4.15 5.86 -16.50
N LYS A 132 5.30 5.62 -15.85
CA LYS A 132 6.52 5.14 -16.55
C LYS A 132 6.28 3.82 -17.28
N ALA A 133 5.57 2.88 -16.65
CA ALA A 133 5.24 1.60 -17.27
C ALA A 133 4.40 1.79 -18.54
N GLN A 134 3.46 2.75 -18.56
CA GLN A 134 2.69 3.08 -19.76
C GLN A 134 3.59 3.59 -20.91
N PHE A 135 4.59 4.42 -20.61
CA PHE A 135 5.57 4.85 -21.61
C PHE A 135 6.40 3.69 -22.16
N ILE A 136 6.88 2.80 -21.28
CA ILE A 136 7.64 1.60 -21.69
C ILE A 136 6.78 0.70 -22.56
N VAL A 137 5.52 0.45 -22.17
CA VAL A 137 4.56 -0.35 -22.94
C VAL A 137 4.35 0.25 -24.33
N MET A 138 4.16 1.56 -24.44
CA MET A 138 3.97 2.21 -25.76
C MET A 138 5.23 2.12 -26.63
N SER A 139 6.42 2.25 -26.02
CA SER A 139 7.70 2.04 -26.73
C SER A 139 7.79 0.62 -27.29
N LEU A 140 7.44 -0.40 -26.49
CA LEU A 140 7.44 -1.79 -26.91
C LEU A 140 6.38 -2.07 -28.00
N VAL A 141 5.19 -1.48 -27.91
CA VAL A 141 4.17 -1.58 -28.97
C VAL A 141 4.72 -1.03 -30.28
N THR A 142 5.43 0.11 -30.24
CA THR A 142 6.02 0.73 -31.42
C THR A 142 7.11 -0.17 -32.01
N GLU A 143 8.00 -0.70 -31.17
CA GLU A 143 9.06 -1.63 -31.56
C GLU A 143 8.51 -2.90 -32.23
N VAL A 144 7.54 -3.55 -31.59
CA VAL A 144 6.94 -4.81 -32.07
C VAL A 144 6.09 -4.59 -33.33
N ALA A 145 5.40 -3.45 -33.43
CA ALA A 145 4.61 -3.12 -34.61
C ALA A 145 5.48 -2.78 -35.83
N GLY A 146 6.70 -2.24 -35.61
CA GLY A 146 7.63 -1.88 -36.67
C GLY A 146 6.96 -1.04 -37.76
N GLU A 147 7.14 -1.42 -39.02
CA GLU A 147 6.52 -0.72 -40.17
C GLU A 147 4.99 -0.75 -40.16
N LYS A 148 4.38 -1.74 -39.51
CA LYS A 148 2.91 -1.86 -39.41
C LYS A 148 2.31 -0.85 -38.43
N PHE A 149 3.13 -0.18 -37.62
CA PHE A 149 2.68 0.84 -36.67
C PHE A 149 1.87 1.95 -37.37
N ASN A 150 2.33 2.39 -38.55
CA ASN A 150 1.66 3.45 -39.33
C ASN A 150 0.26 3.05 -39.83
N ASN A 151 -0.06 1.75 -39.82
CA ASN A 151 -1.36 1.24 -40.24
C ASN A 151 -2.32 1.06 -39.05
N LEU A 152 -1.87 1.28 -37.82
CA LEU A 152 -2.70 1.16 -36.62
C LEU A 152 -3.42 2.48 -36.35
N THR A 153 -4.71 2.38 -35.99
CA THR A 153 -5.46 3.55 -35.55
C THR A 153 -5.10 3.92 -34.11
N GLY A 154 -5.42 5.14 -33.68
CA GLY A 154 -5.27 5.55 -32.28
C GLY A 154 -6.06 4.64 -31.32
N GLU A 155 -7.22 4.14 -31.74
CA GLU A 155 -8.02 3.19 -30.95
C GLU A 155 -7.31 1.84 -30.79
N ASP A 156 -6.65 1.34 -31.84
CA ASP A 156 -5.89 0.10 -31.79
C ASP A 156 -4.68 0.22 -30.84
N LEU A 157 -3.98 1.35 -30.88
CA LEU A 157 -2.86 1.65 -29.99
C LEU A 157 -3.31 1.72 -28.53
N VAL A 158 -4.45 2.35 -28.25
CA VAL A 158 -5.02 2.40 -26.90
C VAL A 158 -5.39 1.00 -26.42
N ARG A 159 -6.04 0.17 -27.25
CA ARG A 159 -6.40 -1.21 -26.87
C ARG A 159 -5.17 -2.07 -26.58
N LEU A 160 -4.12 -1.97 -27.41
CA LEU A 160 -2.87 -2.69 -27.20
C LEU A 160 -2.19 -2.26 -25.90
N LYS A 161 -2.05 -0.95 -25.68
CA LYS A 161 -1.48 -0.36 -24.47
C LYS A 161 -2.26 -0.79 -23.23
N ASP A 162 -3.58 -0.66 -23.23
CA ASP A 162 -4.42 -1.02 -22.07
C ASP A 162 -4.33 -2.51 -21.74
N SER A 163 -4.28 -3.38 -22.75
CA SER A 163 -4.11 -4.82 -22.55
C SER A 163 -2.75 -5.17 -21.94
N ALA A 164 -1.67 -4.54 -22.40
CA ALA A 164 -0.33 -4.77 -21.89
C ALA A 164 -0.12 -4.20 -20.47
N VAL A 165 -0.67 -3.00 -20.20
CA VAL A 165 -0.67 -2.42 -18.84
C VAL A 165 -1.43 -3.30 -17.87
N LYS A 166 -2.60 -3.82 -18.26
CA LYS A 166 -3.37 -4.75 -17.43
C LYS A 166 -2.56 -6.01 -17.08
N MET A 167 -1.81 -6.55 -18.04
CA MET A 167 -0.94 -7.70 -17.81
C MET A 167 0.20 -7.38 -16.85
N SER A 168 0.82 -6.20 -16.98
CA SER A 168 1.84 -5.72 -16.05
C SER A 168 1.30 -5.53 -14.63
N ASP A 169 0.13 -4.87 -14.51
CA ASP A 169 -0.55 -4.63 -13.24
C ASP A 169 -0.92 -5.95 -12.54
N ASP A 170 -1.40 -6.92 -13.32
CA ASP A 170 -1.76 -8.25 -12.81
C ASP A 170 -0.55 -9.06 -12.32
N PHE A 171 0.62 -8.91 -12.95
CA PHE A 171 1.86 -9.57 -12.53
C PHE A 171 2.49 -8.90 -11.30
N ALA A 172 2.40 -7.57 -11.21
CA ALA A 172 2.91 -6.80 -10.09
C ALA A 172 2.05 -6.92 -8.82
N ASN A 173 0.84 -7.47 -8.91
CA ASN A 173 -0.08 -7.59 -7.79
C ASN A 173 0.22 -8.82 -6.92
N PRO A 174 0.73 -8.64 -5.67
CA PRO A 174 1.09 -9.76 -4.80
C PRO A 174 -0.11 -10.58 -4.32
N PHE A 175 -1.34 -10.07 -4.47
CA PHE A 175 -2.57 -10.77 -4.11
C PHE A 175 -3.14 -11.62 -5.25
N LYS A 176 -2.58 -11.50 -6.47
CA LYS A 176 -3.04 -12.27 -7.63
C LYS A 176 -2.23 -13.55 -7.76
N THR A 177 -2.73 -14.63 -7.12
CA THR A 177 -2.02 -15.93 -7.05
C THR A 177 -2.27 -16.84 -8.24
N THR A 178 -3.23 -16.51 -9.11
CA THR A 178 -3.60 -17.31 -10.28
C THR A 178 -3.36 -16.54 -11.58
N CYS A 179 -2.63 -17.14 -12.52
CA CYS A 179 -2.43 -16.58 -13.86
C CYS A 179 -3.74 -16.64 -14.67
N PRO A 180 -4.26 -15.51 -15.18
CA PRO A 180 -5.43 -15.49 -16.06
C PRO A 180 -5.28 -16.39 -17.30
N SER A 181 -6.37 -17.10 -17.64
CA SER A 181 -6.37 -18.04 -18.76
C SER A 181 -6.08 -17.36 -20.11
N GLU A 182 -6.44 -16.09 -20.26
CA GLU A 182 -6.13 -15.29 -21.45
C GLU A 182 -4.62 -15.19 -21.68
N TYR A 183 -3.82 -15.02 -20.63
CA TYR A 183 -2.35 -14.89 -20.77
C TYR A 183 -1.73 -16.21 -21.21
N LEU A 184 -2.20 -17.32 -20.64
CA LEU A 184 -1.79 -18.65 -21.06
C LEU A 184 -2.14 -18.92 -22.53
N LYS A 185 -3.36 -18.54 -22.96
CA LYS A 185 -3.78 -18.67 -24.37
C LYS A 185 -2.91 -17.85 -25.32
N ILE A 186 -2.57 -16.61 -24.97
CA ILE A 186 -1.69 -15.75 -25.78
C ILE A 186 -0.30 -16.38 -25.91
N ALA A 187 0.28 -16.84 -24.80
CA ALA A 187 1.57 -17.51 -24.80
C ALA A 187 1.57 -18.75 -25.70
N ILE A 188 0.57 -19.63 -25.55
CA ILE A 188 0.39 -20.83 -26.39
C ILE A 188 0.24 -20.45 -27.86
N GLN A 189 -0.57 -19.43 -28.19
CA GLN A 189 -0.78 -19.01 -29.57
C GLN A 189 0.49 -18.45 -30.22
N ASN A 190 1.30 -17.69 -29.47
CA ASN A 190 2.57 -17.18 -29.97
C ASN A 190 3.55 -18.32 -30.24
N GLU A 191 3.67 -19.28 -29.32
CA GLU A 191 4.55 -20.43 -29.50
C GLU A 191 4.09 -21.31 -30.68
N LEU A 192 2.77 -21.52 -30.80
CA LEU A 192 2.18 -22.29 -31.89
C LEU A 192 2.47 -21.67 -33.27
N LYS A 193 2.46 -20.34 -33.38
CA LYS A 193 2.83 -19.66 -34.63
C LYS A 193 4.29 -19.91 -35.02
N SER A 194 5.19 -19.94 -34.04
CA SER A 194 6.60 -20.28 -34.29
C SER A 194 6.71 -21.71 -34.83
N VAL A 195 6.09 -22.67 -34.14
CA VAL A 195 6.11 -24.10 -34.51
C VAL A 195 5.45 -24.37 -35.87
N LEU A 196 4.39 -23.65 -36.22
CA LEU A 196 3.66 -23.85 -37.48
C LEU A 196 4.28 -23.11 -38.68
N ASN A 197 5.02 -22.02 -38.45
CA ASN A 197 5.71 -21.28 -39.52
C ASN A 197 7.10 -21.87 -39.86
N GLU A 198 7.59 -22.86 -39.11
CA GLU A 198 8.79 -23.65 -39.42
C GLU A 198 8.53 -24.84 -40.36
N LYS A 199 7.44 -24.81 -41.15
CA LYS A 199 7.16 -25.74 -42.25
C LYS A 199 6.91 -24.99 -43.55
#